data_AF-A0A8H7VWP9-F1
#
_entry.id   AF-A0A8H7VWP9-F1
#
_cell.length_a   1.000
_cell.length_b   1.000
_cell.length_c   1.000
_cell.angle_alpha   90.00
_cell.angle_beta   90.00
_cell.angle_gamma   90.00
#
_symmetry.space_group_name_H-M   'P 1'
#
loop_
_entity.id
_entity.type
_entity.pdbx_description
1 polymer ?
#
loop_
_entity_poly.entity_id
_entity_poly.type
_entity_poly.pdbx_seq_one_letter_code
_entity_poly.pdbx_strand_id
1 'polypeptide(L)'
;MKSVRFSLINKKFDDQYTFDLQGYLSVQDFCSSFKLLNQSVFKNPPPGNKLVWVIAVWVFWMIGITLNYLLWIFTKSSHGLVILPFFMILTTLLFIWRHRVLRQRFELSILSICNRINATENIRGINYRFSKNGSDLSDLSKQVTMVSNSNLKTVYSILIEFDDRYNALSSQQFNRYPSVDFVTVPLYAHVSEKASTAWTSTKQYDEKFITHQ
;
A
#
# COMPACT_ATOMS: atom_id res chain seq x y z
N MET A 1 -5.02 -16.99 -7.37
CA MET A 1 -4.71 -16.00 -6.31
C MET A 1 -4.09 -14.78 -6.95
N LYS A 2 -4.89 -13.72 -7.05
CA LYS A 2 -4.45 -12.41 -7.53
C LYS A 2 -3.90 -11.62 -6.33
N SER A 3 -2.83 -10.85 -6.53
CA SER A 3 -2.30 -9.97 -5.49
C SER A 3 -1.91 -8.61 -6.04
N VAL A 4 -2.13 -7.57 -5.24
CA VAL A 4 -1.80 -6.17 -5.58
C VAL A 4 -0.90 -5.59 -4.49
N ARG A 5 0.14 -4.87 -4.90
CA ARG A 5 1.18 -4.35 -4.01
C ARG A 5 1.18 -2.84 -3.95
N PHE A 6 1.04 -2.30 -2.75
CA PHE A 6 1.05 -0.87 -2.47
C PHE A 6 2.32 -0.50 -1.70
N SER A 7 3.18 0.29 -2.32
CA SER A 7 4.47 0.68 -1.73
C SER A 7 4.32 1.86 -0.78
N LEU A 8 5.15 1.89 0.27
CA LEU A 8 5.27 3.06 1.15
C LEU A 8 6.17 4.10 0.49
N ILE A 9 5.59 5.22 0.06
CA ILE A 9 6.27 6.33 -0.60
C ILE A 9 6.06 7.59 0.24
N ASN A 10 7.14 8.29 0.59
CA ASN A 10 7.06 9.57 1.32
C ASN A 10 6.18 9.56 2.58
N LYS A 11 6.29 8.51 3.41
CA LYS A 11 5.53 8.31 4.66
C LYS A 11 4.01 8.09 4.47
N LYS A 12 3.58 7.69 3.28
CA LYS A 12 2.21 7.28 2.98
C LYS A 12 2.23 6.01 2.12
N PHE A 13 1.32 5.08 2.36
CA PHE A 13 1.09 4.00 1.42
C PHE A 13 0.36 4.56 0.21
N ASP A 14 0.79 4.11 -0.97
CA ASP A 14 0.10 4.40 -2.21
C ASP A 14 -1.37 3.96 -2.10
N ASP A 15 -2.28 4.91 -2.28
CA ASP A 15 -3.73 4.74 -2.19
C ASP A 15 -4.40 4.91 -3.55
N GLN A 16 -3.66 4.76 -4.64
CA GLN A 16 -4.23 4.70 -5.98
C GLN A 16 -5.03 3.40 -6.16
N TYR A 17 -6.35 3.53 -6.28
CA TYR A 17 -7.23 2.41 -6.61
C TYR A 17 -6.98 1.96 -8.04
N THR A 18 -6.54 0.72 -8.22
CA THR A 18 -6.25 0.13 -9.54
C THR A 18 -7.43 -0.70 -10.05
N PHE A 19 -7.58 -0.79 -11.37
CA PHE A 19 -8.55 -1.68 -12.03
C PHE A 19 -8.48 -3.13 -11.53
N ASP A 20 -7.32 -3.56 -11.04
CA ASP A 20 -7.14 -4.90 -10.50
C ASP A 20 -7.98 -5.23 -9.26
N LEU A 21 -8.45 -4.21 -8.53
CA LEU A 21 -9.30 -4.33 -7.35
C LEU A 21 -10.79 -4.37 -7.73
N GLN A 22 -11.13 -4.03 -8.97
CA GLN A 22 -12.51 -3.91 -9.43
C GLN A 22 -13.19 -5.28 -9.39
N GLY A 23 -14.34 -5.35 -8.71
CA GLY A 23 -15.10 -6.59 -8.50
C GLY A 23 -14.73 -7.37 -7.23
N TYR A 24 -13.62 -7.03 -6.55
CA TYR A 24 -13.21 -7.68 -5.31
C TYR A 24 -13.41 -6.78 -4.09
N LEU A 25 -13.13 -5.48 -4.22
CA LEU A 25 -13.19 -4.52 -3.12
C LEU A 25 -13.79 -3.20 -3.62
N SER A 26 -14.79 -2.68 -2.91
CA SER A 26 -15.37 -1.38 -3.24
C SER A 26 -14.35 -0.26 -3.06
N VAL A 27 -14.46 0.81 -3.86
CA VAL A 27 -13.57 1.99 -3.74
C VAL A 27 -13.65 2.58 -2.33
N GLN A 28 -14.84 2.63 -1.75
CA GLN A 28 -15.07 3.15 -0.41
C GLN A 28 -14.38 2.31 0.67
N ASP A 29 -14.50 0.99 0.61
CA ASP A 29 -13.89 0.07 1.58
C ASP A 29 -12.36 0.13 1.48
N PHE A 30 -11.83 0.19 0.25
CA PHE A 30 -10.40 0.37 -0.01
C PHE A 30 -9.89 1.69 0.60
N CYS A 31 -10.52 2.81 0.25
CA CYS A 31 -10.12 4.12 0.76
C CYS A 31 -10.20 4.19 2.29
N SER A 32 -11.20 3.55 2.90
CA SER A 32 -11.34 3.50 4.37
C SER A 32 -10.20 2.71 5.02
N SER A 33 -9.83 1.55 4.46
CA SER A 33 -8.75 0.70 4.93
C SER A 33 -7.39 1.39 4.80
N PHE A 34 -7.13 2.03 3.65
CA PHE A 34 -5.90 2.78 3.41
C PHE A 34 -5.81 4.04 4.25
N LYS A 35 -6.93 4.71 4.55
CA LYS A 35 -6.95 5.82 5.50
C LYS A 35 -6.54 5.37 6.90
N LEU A 36 -7.01 4.22 7.36
CA LEU A 36 -6.60 3.64 8.66
C LEU A 36 -5.11 3.29 8.69
N LEU A 37 -4.60 2.65 7.63
CA LEU A 37 -3.18 2.35 7.48
C LEU A 37 -2.34 3.62 7.50
N ASN A 38 -2.69 4.62 6.68
CA ASN A 38 -1.97 5.89 6.58
C ASN A 38 -2.03 6.71 7.88
N GLN A 39 -3.15 6.69 8.59
CA GLN A 39 -3.26 7.30 9.92
C GLN A 39 -2.28 6.66 10.91
N SER A 40 -2.07 5.35 10.82
CA SER A 40 -1.08 4.66 11.64
C SER A 40 0.36 4.96 11.25
N VAL A 41 0.64 5.10 9.95
CA VAL A 41 1.97 5.55 9.49
C VAL A 41 2.26 6.95 10.03
N PHE A 42 1.26 7.83 10.05
CA PHE A 42 1.43 9.18 10.59
C PHE A 42 1.69 9.16 12.10
N LYS A 43 0.96 8.33 12.86
CA LYS A 43 1.13 8.22 14.32
C LYS A 43 2.48 7.60 14.69
N ASN A 44 2.91 6.57 13.96
CA ASN A 44 4.14 5.83 14.19
C ASN A 44 4.97 5.82 12.90
N PRO A 45 5.72 6.89 12.57
CA PRO A 45 6.45 6.94 11.32
C PRO A 45 7.61 5.93 11.29
N PRO A 46 7.95 5.38 10.11
CA PRO A 46 9.14 4.56 9.97
C PRO A 46 10.40 5.38 10.32
N PRO A 47 11.48 4.73 10.80
CA PRO A 47 12.75 5.41 10.98
C PRO A 47 13.19 6.00 9.63
N GLY A 48 13.67 7.24 9.67
CA GLY A 48 14.17 7.93 8.49
C GLY A 48 15.41 7.25 7.88
N ASN A 49 16.01 7.91 6.89
CA ASN A 49 17.20 7.40 6.23
C ASN A 49 18.33 7.11 7.24
N LYS A 50 18.96 5.93 7.15
CA LYS A 50 20.10 5.53 7.99
C LYS A 50 21.23 6.56 7.97
N LEU A 51 21.47 7.20 6.84
CA LEU A 51 22.48 8.26 6.70
C LEU A 51 22.23 9.44 7.64
N VAL A 52 20.97 9.85 7.81
CA VAL A 52 20.61 10.96 8.72
C VAL A 52 20.97 10.60 10.17
N TRP A 53 20.74 9.35 10.56
CA TRP A 53 21.12 8.86 11.89
C TRP A 53 22.63 8.81 12.08
N VAL A 54 23.39 8.34 11.07
CA VAL A 54 24.86 8.32 11.12
C VAL A 54 25.44 9.73 11.22
N ILE A 55 24.94 10.67 10.40
CA ILE A 55 25.35 12.08 10.45
C ILE A 55 25.03 12.69 11.82
N ALA A 56 23.84 12.41 12.37
CA ALA A 56 23.47 12.92 13.69
C ALA A 56 24.40 12.41 14.81
N VAL A 57 24.76 11.12 14.79
CA VAL A 57 25.75 10.55 15.73
C VAL A 57 27.11 11.23 15.55
N TRP A 58 27.55 11.39 14.30
CA TRP A 58 28.83 12.01 14.00
C TRP A 58 28.90 13.47 14.49
N VAL A 59 27.88 14.28 14.23
CA VAL A 59 27.79 15.66 14.76
C VAL A 59 27.82 15.66 16.29
N PHE A 60 27.09 14.73 16.93
CA PHE A 60 27.07 14.61 18.38
C PHE A 60 28.45 14.26 18.96
N TRP A 61 29.20 13.41 18.26
CA TRP A 61 30.58 13.10 18.62
C TRP A 61 31.51 14.29 18.46
N MET A 62 31.40 15.05 17.36
CA MET A 62 32.21 16.26 17.17
C MET A 62 31.98 17.30 18.27
N ILE A 63 30.73 17.48 18.71
CA ILE A 63 30.38 18.31 19.86
C ILE A 63 31.01 17.74 21.14
N GLY A 64 30.89 16.43 21.37
CA GLY A 64 31.49 15.76 22.53
C GLY A 64 33.01 15.90 22.61
N ILE A 65 33.71 15.76 21.49
CA ILE A 65 35.17 15.96 21.40
C ILE A 65 35.52 17.42 21.72
N THR A 66 34.79 18.38 21.15
CA THR A 66 35.04 19.81 21.37
C THR A 66 34.85 20.18 22.85
N LEU A 67 33.78 19.69 23.48
CA LEU A 67 33.52 19.90 24.90
C LEU A 67 34.58 19.24 25.80
N ASN A 68 35.00 18.01 25.46
CA ASN A 68 36.05 17.31 26.21
C ASN A 68 37.39 18.04 26.13
N TYR A 69 37.75 18.56 24.94
CA TYR A 69 38.93 19.37 24.73
C TYR A 69 38.90 20.68 25.55
N LEU A 70 37.77 21.38 25.55
CA LEU A 70 37.59 22.57 26.38
C LEU A 70 37.74 22.24 27.87
N LEU A 71 37.12 21.15 28.33
CA LEU A 71 37.22 20.70 29.72
C LEU A 71 38.65 20.35 30.12
N TRP A 72 39.42 19.76 29.20
CA TRP A 72 40.83 19.46 29.40
C TRP A 72 41.68 20.74 29.59
N ILE A 73 41.43 21.80 28.80
CA ILE A 73 42.12 23.09 28.96
C ILE A 73 41.90 23.66 30.37
N PHE A 74 40.67 23.61 30.89
CA PHE A 74 40.35 24.18 32.20
C PHE A 74 40.83 23.34 33.37
N THR A 75 40.67 22.02 33.30
CA THR A 75 40.94 21.13 34.45
C THR A 75 42.35 20.56 34.45
N LYS A 76 43.04 20.54 33.30
CA LYS A 76 44.34 19.86 33.07
C LYS A 76 44.36 18.39 33.52
N SER A 77 43.19 17.78 33.69
CA SER A 77 43.06 16.40 34.17
C SER A 77 43.15 15.43 33.00
N SER A 78 43.98 14.39 33.13
CA SER A 78 44.12 13.32 32.14
C SER A 78 42.91 12.38 32.08
N HIS A 79 42.04 12.39 33.10
CA HIS A 79 40.85 11.54 33.16
C HIS A 79 39.83 11.86 32.04
N GLY A 80 39.86 13.07 31.48
CA GLY A 80 38.99 13.48 30.36
C GLY A 80 39.16 12.58 29.12
N LEU A 81 40.38 12.09 28.86
CA LEU A 81 40.68 11.24 27.71
C LEU A 81 40.04 9.86 27.80
N VAL A 82 39.82 9.35 29.02
CA VAL A 82 39.15 8.05 29.24
C VAL A 82 37.65 8.17 29.06
N ILE A 83 37.05 9.31 29.42
CA ILE A 83 35.59 9.51 29.35
C ILE A 83 35.08 9.53 27.89
N LEU A 84 35.89 10.03 26.96
CA LEU A 84 35.52 10.20 25.55
C LEU A 84 35.11 8.88 24.85
N PRO A 85 35.90 7.78 24.87
CA PRO A 85 35.50 6.52 24.25
C PRO A 85 34.24 5.92 24.89
N PHE A 86 34.07 6.02 26.22
CA PHE A 86 32.84 5.56 26.88
C PHE A 86 31.61 6.35 26.40
N PHE A 87 31.73 7.66 26.26
CA PHE A 87 30.67 8.50 25.69
C PHE A 87 30.33 8.10 24.25
N MET A 88 31.33 7.85 23.39
CA MET A 88 31.11 7.42 22.01
C MET A 88 30.40 6.07 21.91
N ILE A 89 30.78 5.10 22.75
CA ILE A 89 30.14 3.78 22.80
C ILE A 89 28.71 3.89 23.33
N LEU A 90 28.49 4.64 24.43
CA LEU A 90 27.16 4.79 25.01
C LEU A 90 26.19 5.46 24.02
N THR A 91 26.64 6.52 23.35
CA THR A 91 25.81 7.26 22.40
C THR A 91 25.47 6.45 21.17
N THR A 92 26.40 5.65 20.64
CA THR A 92 26.08 4.72 19.54
C THR A 92 25.09 3.65 19.95
N LEU A 93 25.26 3.02 21.12
CA LEU A 93 24.32 2.02 21.62
C LEU A 93 22.92 2.62 21.80
N LEU A 94 22.81 3.82 22.37
CA LEU A 94 21.53 4.52 22.55
C LEU A 94 20.87 4.86 21.20
N PHE A 95 21.66 5.30 20.21
CA PHE A 95 21.15 5.61 18.88
C PHE A 95 20.68 4.35 18.13
N ILE A 96 21.45 3.27 18.20
CA ILE A 96 21.08 1.96 17.62
C ILE A 96 19.81 1.44 18.29
N TRP A 97 19.73 1.50 19.62
CA TRP A 97 18.56 1.11 20.39
C TRP A 97 17.33 1.92 19.98
N ARG A 98 17.43 3.25 19.97
CA ARG A 98 16.33 4.15 19.59
C ARG A 98 15.86 3.89 18.18
N HIS A 99 16.78 3.72 17.22
CA HIS A 99 16.44 3.39 15.84
C HIS A 99 15.69 2.05 15.75
N ARG A 100 16.14 1.02 16.48
CA ARG A 100 15.48 -0.29 16.52
C ARG A 100 14.07 -0.20 17.13
N VAL A 101 13.91 0.52 18.24
CA VAL A 101 12.61 0.70 18.91
C VAL A 101 11.61 1.43 18.01
N LEU A 102 12.02 2.51 17.34
CA LEU A 102 11.15 3.25 16.41
C LEU A 102 10.68 2.36 15.25
N ARG A 103 11.60 1.58 14.70
CA ARG A 103 11.28 0.59 13.65
C ARG A 103 10.28 -0.44 14.13
N GLN A 104 10.52 -1.05 15.28
CA GLN A 104 9.64 -2.09 15.84
C GLN A 104 8.24 -1.53 16.13
N ARG A 105 8.14 -0.33 16.71
CA ARG A 105 6.85 0.33 16.97
C ARG A 105 6.07 0.56 15.68
N PHE A 106 6.73 1.03 14.62
CA PHE A 106 6.09 1.17 13.31
C PHE A 106 5.60 -0.18 12.77
N GLU A 107 6.49 -1.19 12.71
CA GLU A 107 6.18 -2.50 12.16
C GLU A 107 5.02 -3.17 12.91
N LEU A 108 5.03 -3.13 14.25
CA LEU A 108 3.94 -3.67 15.08
C LEU A 108 2.62 -2.91 14.92
N SER A 109 2.66 -1.58 14.79
CA SER A 109 1.46 -0.76 14.62
C SER A 109 0.74 -1.07 13.31
N ILE A 110 1.50 -1.21 12.21
CA ILE A 110 0.94 -1.56 10.91
C ILE A 110 0.43 -3.01 10.92
N LEU A 111 1.20 -3.94 11.48
CA LEU A 111 0.81 -5.35 11.57
C LEU A 111 -0.48 -5.53 12.38
N SER A 112 -0.64 -4.80 13.48
CA SER A 112 -1.88 -4.80 14.28
C SER A 112 -3.09 -4.35 13.46
N ILE A 113 -2.94 -3.34 12.60
CA ILE A 113 -4.03 -2.86 11.75
C ILE A 113 -4.32 -3.85 10.63
N CYS A 114 -3.30 -4.42 9.99
CA CYS A 114 -3.49 -5.48 9.00
C CYS A 114 -4.26 -6.66 9.62
N ASN A 115 -3.90 -7.10 10.83
CA ASN A 115 -4.62 -8.18 11.51
C ASN A 115 -6.08 -7.81 11.80
N ARG A 116 -6.34 -6.55 12.17
CA ARG A 116 -7.72 -6.08 12.41
C ARG A 116 -8.55 -6.04 11.13
N ILE A 117 -7.97 -5.57 10.02
CA ILE A 117 -8.64 -5.55 8.71
C ILE A 117 -8.84 -6.99 8.21
N ASN A 118 -7.85 -7.86 8.38
CA ASN A 118 -7.97 -9.27 8.02
C ASN A 118 -9.07 -9.97 8.81
N ALA A 119 -9.23 -9.68 10.10
CA ALA A 119 -10.32 -10.25 10.88
C ALA A 119 -11.70 -9.93 10.30
N THR A 120 -11.87 -8.76 9.65
CA THR A 120 -13.14 -8.35 9.03
C THR A 120 -13.26 -8.77 7.57
N GLU A 121 -12.16 -8.79 6.82
CA GLU A 121 -12.15 -9.00 5.36
C GLU A 121 -11.80 -10.44 4.94
N ASN A 122 -11.27 -11.27 5.85
CA ASN A 122 -10.94 -12.67 5.57
C ASN A 122 -12.19 -13.51 5.23
N ILE A 123 -13.37 -13.14 5.74
CA ILE A 123 -14.65 -13.78 5.36
C ILE A 123 -15.01 -13.55 3.88
N ARG A 124 -14.47 -12.49 3.26
CA ARG A 124 -14.63 -12.18 1.83
C ARG A 124 -13.47 -12.72 0.99
N GLY A 125 -12.53 -13.45 1.60
CA GLY A 125 -11.34 -13.96 0.92
C GLY A 125 -10.30 -12.88 0.61
N ILE A 126 -10.32 -11.73 1.30
CA ILE A 126 -9.34 -10.65 1.13
C ILE A 126 -8.36 -10.66 2.31
N ASN A 127 -7.07 -10.73 2.00
CA ASN A 127 -6.01 -10.81 3.02
C ASN A 127 -4.93 -9.74 2.79
N TYR A 128 -4.73 -8.89 3.79
CA TYR A 128 -3.71 -7.85 3.83
C TYR A 128 -2.44 -8.40 4.48
N ARG A 129 -1.35 -8.44 3.73
CA ARG A 129 -0.03 -8.80 4.23
C ARG A 129 0.89 -7.59 4.24
N PHE A 130 1.63 -7.46 5.32
CA PHE A 130 2.68 -6.45 5.41
C PHE A 130 4.01 -7.06 4.96
N SER A 131 4.63 -6.48 3.95
CA SER A 131 5.87 -6.96 3.35
C SER A 131 6.98 -5.93 3.51
N LYS A 132 8.19 -6.42 3.75
CA LYS A 132 9.41 -5.66 3.98
C LYS A 132 10.50 -6.21 3.08
N ASN A 133 11.02 -5.36 2.20
CA ASN A 133 12.00 -5.72 1.17
C ASN A 133 11.56 -6.91 0.29
N GLY A 134 10.25 -7.11 0.10
CA GLY A 134 9.71 -8.23 -0.69
C GLY A 134 9.44 -9.51 0.10
N SER A 135 9.79 -9.58 1.37
CA SER A 135 9.45 -10.70 2.25
C SER A 135 8.34 -10.34 3.21
N ASP A 136 7.40 -11.26 3.37
CA ASP A 136 6.24 -11.10 4.24
C ASP A 136 6.65 -11.13 5.72
N LEU A 137 6.18 -10.12 6.46
CA LEU A 137 6.39 -10.01 7.92
C LEU A 137 5.35 -10.77 8.74
N SER A 138 4.27 -11.27 8.10
CA SER A 138 3.24 -12.06 8.76
C SER A 138 3.72 -13.46 9.12
N ASP A 139 4.68 -14.02 8.36
CA ASP A 139 5.28 -15.32 8.64
C ASP A 139 6.49 -15.15 9.56
N LEU A 140 6.28 -15.34 10.87
CA LEU A 140 7.33 -15.28 11.88
C LEU A 140 8.49 -16.25 11.57
N SER A 141 8.19 -17.38 10.90
CA SER A 141 9.19 -18.38 10.47
C SER A 141 10.15 -17.87 9.39
N LYS A 142 9.70 -16.94 8.53
CA LYS A 142 10.53 -16.32 7.47
C LYS A 142 11.29 -15.10 7.97
N GLN A 143 11.00 -14.63 9.18
CA GLN A 143 11.66 -13.49 9.79
C GLN A 143 13.10 -13.82 10.26
N VAL A 144 13.36 -15.08 10.62
CA VAL A 144 14.65 -15.56 11.13
C VAL A 144 15.73 -15.63 10.04
N THR A 145 15.33 -15.83 8.77
CA THR A 145 16.24 -15.95 7.60
C THR A 145 16.49 -14.64 6.86
N MET A 146 16.10 -13.48 7.41
CA MET A 146 16.49 -12.17 6.86
C MET A 146 17.99 -11.89 7.09
N VAL A 147 18.85 -12.60 6.37
CA VAL A 147 20.26 -12.26 6.21
C VAL A 147 20.31 -10.93 5.48
N SER A 148 20.60 -9.88 6.24
CA SER A 148 21.12 -8.57 5.88
C SER A 148 21.29 -8.31 4.37
N ASN A 149 20.18 -8.08 3.66
CA ASN A 149 20.28 -7.52 2.32
C ASN A 149 20.76 -6.07 2.49
N SER A 150 21.93 -5.76 1.93
CA SER A 150 22.76 -4.57 2.15
C SER A 150 22.12 -3.25 1.69
N ASN A 151 20.84 -3.26 1.31
CA ASN A 151 20.14 -2.07 0.89
C ASN A 151 20.00 -1.07 2.05
N LEU A 152 20.58 0.11 1.83
CA LEU A 152 20.54 1.24 2.75
C LEU A 152 19.09 1.71 3.01
N LYS A 153 18.19 1.47 2.04
CA LYS A 153 16.78 1.82 2.11
C LYS A 153 15.91 0.58 2.37
N THR A 154 15.18 0.59 3.48
CA THR A 154 14.11 -0.38 3.75
C THR A 154 12.86 -0.01 2.95
N VAL A 155 12.37 -0.94 2.13
CA VAL A 155 11.14 -0.75 1.35
C VAL A 155 10.01 -1.50 2.05
N TYR A 156 8.96 -0.77 2.41
CA TYR A 156 7.76 -1.32 3.01
C TYR A 156 6.64 -1.33 1.98
N SER A 157 5.82 -2.37 2.00
CA SER A 157 4.66 -2.48 1.11
C SER A 157 3.54 -3.27 1.77
N ILE A 158 2.30 -2.92 1.46
CA ILE A 158 1.11 -3.71 1.77
C ILE A 158 0.78 -4.54 0.54
N LEU A 159 0.63 -5.84 0.71
CA LEU A 159 0.15 -6.76 -0.31
C LEU A 159 -1.29 -7.11 0.03
N ILE A 160 -2.19 -6.96 -0.92
CA ILE A 160 -3.58 -7.42 -0.80
C ILE A 160 -3.69 -8.67 -1.65
N GLU A 161 -4.03 -9.79 -1.03
CA GLU A 161 -4.24 -11.07 -1.70
C GLU A 161 -5.73 -11.39 -1.74
N PHE A 162 -6.18 -11.90 -2.88
CA PHE A 162 -7.54 -12.35 -3.10
C PHE A 162 -7.56 -13.87 -3.26
N ASP A 163 -8.36 -14.54 -2.42
CA ASP A 163 -8.64 -15.96 -2.51
C ASP A 163 -9.86 -16.20 -3.41
N ASP A 164 -9.60 -16.69 -4.62
CA ASP A 164 -10.61 -16.92 -5.66
C ASP A 164 -11.67 -17.96 -5.24
N ARG A 165 -11.43 -18.76 -4.19
CA ARG A 165 -12.40 -19.74 -3.66
C ARG A 165 -13.67 -19.09 -3.11
N TYR A 166 -13.55 -17.90 -2.53
CA TYR A 166 -14.70 -17.17 -1.97
C TYR A 166 -15.51 -16.45 -3.05
N ASN A 167 -14.87 -16.08 -4.16
CA ASN A 167 -15.56 -15.50 -5.30
C ASN A 167 -16.50 -16.49 -6.00
N ALA A 168 -16.13 -17.77 -6.09
CA ALA A 168 -16.98 -18.81 -6.69
C ALA A 168 -18.32 -19.01 -5.95
N LEU A 169 -18.32 -18.82 -4.63
CA LEU A 169 -19.52 -18.89 -3.79
C LEU A 169 -20.36 -17.61 -3.90
N SER A 170 -19.70 -16.44 -3.92
CA SER A 170 -20.42 -15.16 -4.05
C SER A 170 -21.03 -14.95 -5.44
N SER A 171 -20.41 -15.45 -6.52
CA SER A 171 -20.96 -15.33 -7.88
C SER A 171 -22.28 -16.08 -8.08
N GLN A 172 -22.58 -17.08 -7.24
CA GLN A 172 -23.85 -17.79 -7.27
C GLN A 172 -24.94 -17.15 -6.38
N GLN A 173 -24.57 -16.41 -5.33
CA GLN A 173 -25.52 -15.80 -4.37
C GLN A 173 -25.68 -14.27 -4.51
N PHE A 174 -24.72 -13.57 -5.12
CA PHE A 174 -24.65 -12.10 -5.16
C PHE A 174 -24.53 -11.55 -6.59
N ASN A 175 -25.47 -11.91 -7.47
CA ASN A 175 -25.89 -11.04 -8.59
C ASN A 175 -26.56 -9.72 -8.11
N ARG A 176 -26.17 -9.23 -6.92
CA ARG A 176 -26.79 -8.12 -6.17
C ARG A 176 -25.71 -7.12 -5.73
N TYR A 177 -25.04 -6.50 -6.68
CA TYR A 177 -24.69 -5.09 -6.47
C TYR A 177 -25.60 -4.27 -7.39
N PRO A 178 -26.53 -3.46 -6.84
CA PRO A 178 -27.23 -2.47 -7.65
C PRO A 178 -26.17 -1.48 -8.07
N SER A 179 -25.93 -1.50 -9.35
CA SER A 179 -24.81 -0.90 -10.01
C SER A 179 -25.19 0.57 -10.25
N VAL A 180 -25.26 1.38 -9.18
CA VAL A 180 -25.73 2.78 -9.28
C VAL A 180 -24.81 3.63 -10.16
N ASP A 181 -23.55 3.19 -10.36
CA ASP A 181 -22.57 3.79 -11.27
C ASP A 181 -22.26 2.96 -12.52
N PHE A 182 -23.04 1.92 -12.82
CA PHE A 182 -22.76 1.09 -14.00
C PHE A 182 -23.83 1.29 -15.06
N VAL A 183 -23.47 2.07 -16.08
CA VAL A 183 -24.08 1.94 -17.40
C VAL A 183 -23.49 0.67 -18.01
N THR A 184 -24.14 -0.46 -17.79
CA THR A 184 -23.93 -1.64 -18.64
C THR A 184 -24.49 -1.28 -20.01
N VAL A 185 -23.63 -0.81 -20.92
CA VAL A 185 -23.99 -0.75 -22.35
C VAL A 185 -24.08 -2.21 -22.79
N PRO A 186 -25.27 -2.75 -23.10
CA PRO A 186 -25.36 -4.10 -23.61
C PRO A 186 -24.59 -4.16 -24.92
N LEU A 187 -23.59 -5.04 -25.01
CA LEU A 187 -22.81 -5.26 -26.25
C LEU A 187 -23.69 -5.75 -27.41
N TYR A 188 -24.91 -6.19 -27.11
CA TYR A 188 -25.92 -6.53 -28.10
C TYR A 188 -27.22 -5.86 -27.70
N ALA A 189 -27.57 -4.76 -28.37
CA ALA A 189 -28.96 -4.37 -28.46
C ALA A 189 -29.68 -5.51 -29.19
N HIS A 190 -30.50 -6.28 -28.47
CA HIS A 190 -31.45 -7.18 -29.12
C HIS A 190 -32.42 -6.30 -29.90
N VAL A 191 -32.08 -6.00 -31.16
CA VAL A 191 -33.04 -5.51 -32.13
C VAL A 191 -34.02 -6.66 -32.32
N SER A 192 -35.21 -6.51 -31.76
CA SER A 192 -36.32 -7.42 -32.04
C SER A 192 -36.58 -7.37 -33.54
N GLU A 193 -36.18 -8.42 -34.26
CA GLU A 193 -36.34 -8.60 -35.70
C GLU A 193 -37.80 -8.91 -36.10
N LYS A 194 -38.77 -8.32 -35.39
CA LYS A 194 -40.21 -8.45 -35.66
C LYS A 194 -40.85 -7.10 -35.94
N ALA A 195 -40.35 -6.40 -36.97
CA ALA A 195 -41.05 -5.24 -37.54
C ALA A 195 -40.58 -4.87 -38.97
N SER A 196 -40.17 -5.84 -39.80
CA SER A 196 -39.79 -5.57 -41.20
C SER A 196 -40.49 -6.47 -42.22
N THR A 197 -41.74 -6.83 -41.94
CA THR A 197 -42.65 -7.47 -42.92
C THR A 197 -43.93 -6.68 -43.02
N ALA A 198 -43.89 -5.48 -43.61
CA ALA A 198 -45.11 -4.75 -43.99
C ALA A 198 -44.91 -3.64 -45.04
N TRP A 199 -43.99 -3.76 -46.01
CA TRP A 199 -43.99 -2.83 -47.15
C TRP A 199 -43.52 -3.50 -48.44
N THR A 200 -44.38 -4.34 -49.00
CA THR A 200 -44.38 -4.68 -50.42
C THR A 200 -45.83 -4.84 -50.89
N SER A 201 -46.12 -4.37 -52.10
CA SER A 201 -47.44 -4.18 -52.72
C SER A 201 -48.10 -2.85 -52.29
N THR A 202 -48.15 -1.79 -53.10
CA THR A 202 -48.98 -1.74 -54.32
C THR A 202 -48.65 -0.44 -55.07
N LYS A 203 -48.10 -0.51 -56.29
CA LYS A 203 -48.28 0.51 -57.34
C LYS A 203 -48.16 -0.15 -58.71
N GLN A 204 -49.31 -0.60 -59.18
CA GLN A 204 -49.62 -0.92 -60.58
C GLN A 204 -50.90 -0.13 -60.91
N TYR A 205 -51.06 0.23 -62.18
CA TYR A 205 -52.02 1.15 -62.83
C TYR A 205 -51.48 2.58 -63.01
N ASP A 206 -51.01 2.96 -64.21
CA ASP A 206 -51.73 3.21 -65.49
C ASP A 206 -52.41 4.58 -65.52
N GLU A 207 -51.80 5.52 -66.27
CA GLU A 207 -52.48 6.57 -67.06
C GLU A 207 -51.42 7.18 -68.00
N LYS A 208 -51.36 6.74 -69.27
CA LYS A 208 -52.07 7.29 -70.45
C LYS A 208 -51.60 8.70 -70.87
N PHE A 209 -51.03 8.72 -72.08
CA PHE A 209 -51.27 9.68 -73.18
C PHE A 209 -51.38 11.17 -72.84
N ILE A 210 -50.42 11.98 -73.31
CA ILE A 210 -50.71 13.16 -74.16
C ILE A 210 -49.55 13.35 -75.16
N THR A 211 -49.89 13.24 -76.45
CA THR A 211 -49.19 13.79 -77.62
C THR A 211 -49.97 15.02 -78.12
N HIS A 212 -49.26 15.91 -78.85
CA HIS A 212 -49.69 17.19 -79.45
C HIS A 212 -49.69 18.37 -78.45
N GLN A 213 -49.00 19.48 -78.72
CA GLN A 213 -48.90 20.26 -79.96
C GLN A 213 -47.51 20.87 -80.15
#